data_AF-A0A2D8AX38-F1
#
_entry.id   AF-A0A2D8AX38-F1
#
_cell.length_a   1.000
_cell.length_b   1.000
_cell.length_c   1.000
_cell.angle_alpha   90.00
_cell.angle_beta   90.00
_cell.angle_gamma   90.00
#
_symmetry.space_group_name_H-M   'P 1'
#
loop_
_entity.id
_entity.type
_entity.pdbx_description
1 polymer ?
#
loop_
_entity_poly.entity_id
_entity_poly.type
_entity_poly.pdbx_seq_one_letter_code
_entity_poly.pdbx_strand_id
1 'polypeptide(L)'
;MARIPDTTGAARKSAKRDNEDDMERVALAADWDDISAGLRKDLGHQLHSQWIKPVQLGDFDADTGTLALYLPSEFAAEWVRKHFADRLSLAWKIMRSEIKKVAIEVHPSRKRMADIALGDSRGGSSDGPDLRVVSDGGFGDPGFSSVGLDASLTFAAFVTGDANVLARNAAQRMAATDKPQFSPLYIKAATGQGKTHLLHAIGHQFLGQHPRARIFYCSAERFMVEFVQALKQNRMIEFKTRLRGFDLLLVDDLQFIIGKASAQEELLYTIDHLLSEGKRLVFAADRAPQALDSVEPRLLSRLSMGLVADIQPADLELRRAILESKLTRFAPLSVPDDVIDFLARTITRNVRELVGGLNKLIAYAQLTGQPVSLQLAEEQLTDILSANRRRITIDEIQRTVCQFYRLDRSEMSSKRRTRAVVRPRQVAMYLSKVLTPRSYPEIGRKFGGRDHSTVIHAVKLIEDLRTRDADMDGDVRSLLRQLES
;
A
#
# COMPACT_ATOMS: atom_id res chain seq x y z
N MET A 1 -3.14 -50.74 61.77
CA MET A 1 -3.20 -50.79 60.29
C MET A 1 -3.08 -49.38 59.74
N ALA A 2 -1.85 -48.90 59.52
CA ALA A 2 -1.62 -47.60 58.89
C ALA A 2 -1.72 -47.79 57.37
N ARG A 3 -2.69 -47.11 56.74
CA ARG A 3 -2.94 -47.15 55.29
C ARG A 3 -1.84 -46.36 54.59
N ILE A 4 -1.11 -47.03 53.70
CA ILE A 4 -0.23 -46.41 52.70
C ILE A 4 -1.14 -45.68 51.70
N PRO A 5 -0.92 -44.38 51.40
CA PRO A 5 -1.72 -43.68 50.41
C PRO A 5 -1.37 -44.17 49.00
N ASP A 6 -2.41 -44.52 48.24
CA ASP A 6 -2.38 -45.07 46.89
C ASP A 6 -2.04 -43.96 45.88
N THR A 7 -0.75 -43.71 45.66
CA THR A 7 -0.22 -42.72 44.71
C THR A 7 -0.37 -43.15 43.24
N THR A 8 -0.82 -44.38 43.00
CA THR A 8 -0.91 -45.00 41.67
C THR A 8 -2.16 -44.57 40.87
N GLY A 9 -3.24 -44.18 41.54
CA GLY A 9 -4.50 -43.78 40.89
C GLY A 9 -4.52 -42.35 40.35
N ALA A 10 -3.82 -41.42 41.00
CA ALA A 10 -3.71 -40.03 40.55
C ALA A 10 -2.79 -39.89 39.33
N ALA A 11 -1.66 -40.62 39.33
CA ALA A 11 -0.73 -40.67 38.20
C ALA A 11 -1.35 -41.33 36.95
N ARG A 12 -2.21 -42.35 37.10
CA ARG A 12 -2.93 -42.96 35.97
C ARG A 12 -4.02 -42.08 35.38
N LYS A 13 -4.64 -41.18 36.15
CA LYS A 13 -5.64 -40.21 35.65
C LYS A 13 -4.99 -39.00 34.98
N SER A 14 -3.84 -38.52 35.48
CA SER A 14 -3.09 -37.47 34.77
C SER A 14 -2.52 -38.01 33.46
N ALA A 15 -1.88 -39.18 33.49
CA ALA A 15 -1.31 -39.81 32.30
C ALA A 15 -2.37 -40.17 31.23
N LYS A 16 -3.63 -40.39 31.61
CA LYS A 16 -4.72 -40.63 30.64
C LYS A 16 -5.26 -39.33 30.02
N ARG A 17 -5.34 -38.24 30.79
CA ARG A 17 -5.68 -36.89 30.27
C ARG A 17 -4.59 -36.35 29.36
N ASP A 18 -3.33 -36.49 29.77
CA ASP A 18 -2.18 -36.05 28.96
C ASP A 18 -2.14 -36.79 27.60
N ASN A 19 -2.53 -38.08 27.58
CA ASN A 19 -2.59 -38.87 26.34
C ASN A 19 -3.79 -38.51 25.44
N GLU A 20 -4.94 -38.14 26.02
CA GLU A 20 -6.13 -37.68 25.27
C GLU A 20 -5.88 -36.28 24.68
N ASP A 21 -5.26 -35.38 25.44
CA ASP A 21 -4.88 -34.03 24.99
C ASP A 21 -3.79 -34.08 23.89
N ASP A 22 -2.80 -34.96 24.01
CA ASP A 22 -1.77 -35.14 22.98
C ASP A 22 -2.36 -35.73 21.68
N MET A 23 -3.31 -36.67 21.78
CA MET A 23 -4.01 -37.20 20.61
C MET A 23 -4.89 -36.13 19.91
N GLU A 24 -5.53 -35.26 20.68
CA GLU A 24 -6.35 -34.17 20.15
C GLU A 24 -5.49 -33.10 19.46
N ARG A 25 -4.31 -32.77 20.01
CA ARG A 25 -3.34 -31.86 19.39
C ARG A 25 -2.78 -32.40 18.09
N VAL A 26 -2.50 -33.70 18.02
CA VAL A 26 -2.05 -34.35 16.78
C VAL A 26 -3.16 -34.33 15.72
N ALA A 27 -4.41 -34.55 16.10
CA ALA A 27 -5.54 -34.50 15.18
C ALA A 27 -5.78 -33.07 14.65
N LEU A 28 -5.71 -32.06 15.52
CA LEU A 28 -5.81 -30.64 15.12
C LEU A 28 -4.66 -30.21 14.20
N ALA A 29 -3.45 -30.71 14.42
CA ALA A 29 -2.30 -30.43 13.55
C ALA A 29 -2.50 -30.98 12.13
N ALA A 30 -3.04 -32.20 12.00
CA ALA A 30 -3.38 -32.79 10.69
C ALA A 30 -4.47 -31.98 9.98
N ASP A 31 -5.52 -31.56 10.71
CA ASP A 31 -6.60 -30.74 10.17
C ASP A 31 -6.10 -29.36 9.69
N TRP A 32 -5.12 -28.79 10.38
CA TRP A 32 -4.48 -27.53 9.98
C TRP A 32 -3.62 -27.67 8.73
N ASP A 33 -2.91 -28.77 8.55
CA ASP A 33 -2.12 -29.01 7.34
C ASP A 33 -3.03 -29.06 6.10
N ASP A 34 -4.21 -29.68 6.21
CA ASP A 34 -5.20 -29.73 5.14
C ASP A 34 -5.84 -28.35 4.87
N ILE A 35 -6.21 -27.62 5.93
CA ILE A 35 -6.73 -26.24 5.80
C ILE A 35 -5.67 -25.31 5.17
N SER A 36 -4.43 -25.42 5.61
CA SER A 36 -3.29 -24.65 5.11
C SER A 36 -3.01 -24.96 3.63
N ALA A 37 -3.10 -26.23 3.22
CA ALA A 37 -2.97 -26.63 1.83
C ALA A 37 -4.11 -26.12 0.94
N GLY A 38 -5.36 -26.13 1.44
CA GLY A 38 -6.51 -25.53 0.76
C GLY A 38 -6.34 -24.02 0.57
N LEU A 39 -5.99 -23.31 1.64
CA LEU A 39 -5.74 -21.87 1.61
C LEU A 39 -4.56 -21.49 0.70
N ARG A 40 -3.57 -22.37 0.51
CA ARG A 40 -2.48 -22.15 -0.45
C ARG A 40 -2.95 -22.12 -1.90
N LYS A 41 -3.94 -22.94 -2.27
CA LYS A 41 -4.53 -22.95 -3.62
C LYS A 41 -5.36 -21.70 -3.89
N ASP A 42 -6.08 -21.22 -2.88
CA ASP A 42 -6.98 -20.07 -3.01
C ASP A 42 -6.28 -18.70 -2.90
N LEU A 43 -5.23 -18.61 -2.06
CA LEU A 43 -4.53 -17.34 -1.78
C LEU A 43 -3.26 -17.14 -2.61
N GLY A 44 -2.79 -18.21 -3.26
CA GLY A 44 -1.51 -18.22 -3.96
C GLY A 44 -0.30 -18.35 -3.04
N HIS A 45 0.82 -18.76 -3.64
CA HIS A 45 2.03 -19.19 -2.91
C HIS A 45 2.66 -18.11 -2.02
N GLN A 46 2.67 -16.85 -2.49
CA GLN A 46 3.33 -15.75 -1.77
C GLN A 46 2.58 -15.35 -0.49
N LEU A 47 1.26 -15.16 -0.57
CA LEU A 47 0.44 -14.78 0.59
C LEU A 47 0.37 -15.92 1.61
N HIS A 48 0.26 -17.16 1.16
CA HIS A 48 0.28 -18.33 2.04
C HIS A 48 1.59 -18.45 2.80
N SER A 49 2.73 -18.39 2.11
CA SER A 49 4.05 -18.52 2.73
C SER A 49 4.35 -17.41 3.74
N GLN A 50 3.78 -16.22 3.54
CA GLN A 50 4.06 -15.04 4.35
C GLN A 50 3.16 -14.95 5.59
N TRP A 51 1.90 -15.36 5.50
CA TRP A 51 0.89 -15.04 6.52
C TRP A 51 0.16 -16.24 7.11
N ILE A 52 0.06 -17.34 6.36
CA ILE A 52 -0.65 -18.55 6.81
C ILE A 52 0.34 -19.60 7.32
N LYS A 53 1.46 -19.82 6.61
CA LYS A 53 2.53 -20.74 7.03
C LYS A 53 3.10 -20.48 8.44
N PRO A 54 3.23 -19.22 8.93
CA PRO A 54 3.76 -18.95 10.27
C PRO A 54 2.75 -19.15 11.42
N VAL A 55 1.49 -19.50 11.11
CA VAL A 55 0.46 -19.72 12.14
C VAL A 55 0.73 -21.04 12.85
N GLN A 56 0.77 -20.98 14.18
CA GLN A 56 0.86 -22.14 15.05
C GLN A 56 -0.48 -22.38 15.72
N LEU A 57 -0.90 -23.63 15.80
CA LEU A 57 -2.09 -24.01 16.55
C LEU A 57 -1.82 -23.87 18.05
N GLY A 58 -2.73 -23.19 18.71
CA GLY A 58 -2.82 -23.13 20.15
C GLY A 58 -3.81 -24.14 20.70
N ASP A 59 -4.16 -23.94 21.96
CA ASP A 59 -5.07 -24.83 22.67
C ASP A 59 -6.52 -24.65 22.20
N PHE A 60 -7.28 -25.75 22.20
CA PHE A 60 -8.70 -25.76 21.92
C PHE A 60 -9.47 -25.82 23.25
N ASP A 61 -10.39 -24.89 23.44
CA ASP A 61 -11.29 -24.90 24.59
C ASP A 61 -12.64 -25.53 24.18
N ALA A 62 -12.86 -26.78 24.61
CA ALA A 62 -14.05 -27.56 24.32
C ALA A 62 -15.35 -26.99 24.92
N ASP A 63 -15.25 -26.21 26.02
CA ASP A 63 -16.42 -25.61 26.67
C ASP A 63 -16.91 -24.37 25.91
N THR A 64 -16.00 -23.59 25.32
CA THR A 64 -16.35 -22.38 24.55
C THR A 64 -16.36 -22.60 23.02
N GLY A 65 -15.80 -23.71 22.54
CA GLY A 65 -15.64 -24.01 21.11
C GLY A 65 -14.68 -23.05 20.42
N THR A 66 -13.68 -22.51 21.15
CA THR A 66 -12.73 -21.53 20.63
C THR A 66 -11.36 -22.17 20.43
N LEU A 67 -10.82 -22.08 19.22
CA LEU A 67 -9.47 -22.52 18.88
C LEU A 67 -8.51 -21.31 18.86
N ALA A 68 -7.42 -21.36 19.62
CA ALA A 68 -6.39 -20.34 19.56
C ALA A 68 -5.44 -20.57 18.35
N LEU A 69 -5.13 -19.51 17.62
CA LEU A 69 -4.11 -19.48 16.56
C LEU A 69 -3.05 -18.46 16.93
N TYR A 70 -1.83 -18.93 17.14
CA TYR A 70 -0.71 -18.10 17.53
C TYR A 70 0.08 -17.63 16.32
N LEU A 71 0.34 -16.34 16.27
CA LEU A 71 1.24 -15.72 15.30
C LEU A 71 2.49 -15.14 15.98
N PRO A 72 3.62 -15.09 15.26
CA PRO A 72 4.92 -14.74 15.83
C PRO A 72 5.08 -13.25 16.19
N SER A 73 4.08 -12.42 15.89
CA SER A 73 4.05 -11.00 16.27
C SER A 73 2.63 -10.46 16.33
N GLU A 74 2.42 -9.41 17.14
CA GLU A 74 1.14 -8.69 17.24
C GLU A 74 0.69 -8.10 15.90
N PHE A 75 1.64 -7.67 15.07
CA PHE A 75 1.35 -7.21 13.72
C PHE A 75 0.84 -8.33 12.81
N ALA A 76 1.47 -9.50 12.83
CA ALA A 76 0.99 -10.65 12.05
C ALA A 76 -0.38 -11.12 12.55
N ALA A 77 -0.59 -11.12 13.88
CA ALA A 77 -1.89 -11.41 14.49
C ALA A 77 -2.96 -10.42 14.03
N GLU A 78 -2.69 -9.11 14.10
CA GLU A 78 -3.63 -8.07 13.66
C GLU A 78 -3.89 -8.12 12.15
N TRP A 79 -2.87 -8.36 11.34
CA TRP A 79 -3.01 -8.41 9.89
C TRP A 79 -3.81 -9.64 9.42
N VAL A 80 -3.53 -10.82 9.99
CA VAL A 80 -4.30 -12.04 9.74
C VAL A 80 -5.71 -11.91 10.29
N ARG A 81 -5.89 -11.28 11.45
CA ARG A 81 -7.23 -11.00 12.00
C ARG A 81 -8.04 -10.08 11.08
N LYS A 82 -7.42 -9.02 10.55
CA LYS A 82 -8.09 -8.04 9.71
C LYS A 82 -8.46 -8.57 8.32
N HIS A 83 -7.66 -9.47 7.74
CA HIS A 83 -7.83 -9.89 6.34
C HIS A 83 -8.26 -11.35 6.17
N PHE A 84 -8.06 -12.21 7.18
CA PHE A 84 -8.25 -13.66 7.07
C PHE A 84 -9.08 -14.27 8.22
N ALA A 85 -9.52 -13.50 9.22
CA ALA A 85 -10.31 -14.05 10.34
C ALA A 85 -11.58 -14.77 9.88
N ASP A 86 -12.35 -14.18 8.97
CA ASP A 86 -13.59 -14.78 8.47
C ASP A 86 -13.32 -16.06 7.69
N ARG A 87 -12.24 -16.07 6.89
CA ARG A 87 -11.85 -17.22 6.07
C ARG A 87 -11.31 -18.37 6.91
N LEU A 88 -10.47 -18.07 7.90
CA LEU A 88 -9.96 -19.07 8.85
C LEU A 88 -11.10 -19.64 9.71
N SER A 89 -12.02 -18.79 10.16
CA SER A 89 -13.20 -19.24 10.92
C SER A 89 -14.10 -20.16 10.10
N LEU A 90 -14.32 -19.84 8.81
CA LEU A 90 -15.10 -20.68 7.91
C LEU A 90 -14.41 -22.02 7.61
N ALA A 91 -13.11 -22.00 7.32
CA ALA A 91 -12.33 -23.19 7.03
C ALA A 91 -12.32 -24.17 8.22
N TRP A 92 -12.12 -23.66 9.43
CA TRP A 92 -12.18 -24.46 10.66
C TRP A 92 -13.58 -25.02 10.94
N LYS A 93 -14.64 -24.22 10.71
CA LYS A 93 -16.02 -24.66 10.90
C LYS A 93 -16.44 -25.76 9.91
N ILE A 94 -15.91 -25.74 8.69
CA ILE A 94 -16.16 -26.78 7.68
C ILE A 94 -15.44 -28.09 8.08
N MET A 95 -14.23 -27.99 8.61
CA MET A 95 -13.43 -29.16 9.00
C MET A 95 -13.94 -29.81 10.29
N ARG A 96 -14.29 -29.00 11.30
CA ARG A 96 -14.88 -29.48 12.57
C ARG A 96 -16.02 -28.58 13.02
N SER A 97 -17.21 -29.16 13.15
CA SER A 97 -18.40 -28.45 13.66
C SER A 97 -18.31 -28.01 15.11
N GLU A 98 -17.35 -28.57 15.87
CA GLU A 98 -17.08 -28.26 17.28
C GLU A 98 -16.36 -26.92 17.46
N ILE A 99 -15.59 -26.48 16.44
CA ILE A 99 -14.90 -25.18 16.46
C ILE A 99 -15.85 -24.10 15.96
N LYS A 100 -16.35 -23.28 16.90
CA LYS A 100 -17.31 -22.21 16.63
C LYS A 100 -16.62 -20.88 16.37
N LYS A 101 -15.43 -20.65 16.96
CA LYS A 101 -14.66 -19.41 16.84
C LYS A 101 -13.16 -19.68 16.81
N VAL A 102 -12.44 -18.81 16.11
CA VAL A 102 -10.98 -18.85 16.01
C VAL A 102 -10.42 -17.57 16.63
N ALA A 103 -9.65 -17.71 17.71
CA ALA A 103 -9.00 -16.61 18.40
C ALA A 103 -7.56 -16.44 17.89
N ILE A 104 -7.29 -15.35 17.19
CA ILE A 104 -5.96 -15.06 16.65
C ILE A 104 -5.17 -14.25 17.67
N GLU A 105 -4.10 -14.82 18.22
CA GLU A 105 -3.34 -14.26 19.34
C GLU A 105 -1.82 -14.29 19.10
N VAL A 106 -1.05 -13.62 19.96
CA VAL A 106 0.41 -13.59 19.91
C VAL A 106 0.96 -14.63 20.88
N HIS A 107 1.99 -15.37 20.46
CA HIS A 107 2.58 -16.41 21.31
C HIS A 107 2.95 -15.86 22.72
N PRO A 108 2.47 -16.48 23.82
CA PRO A 108 2.58 -15.92 25.17
C PRO A 108 4.02 -15.83 25.72
N SER A 109 5.01 -16.45 25.08
CA SER A 109 6.42 -16.42 25.52
C SER A 109 7.23 -15.17 25.13
N ARG A 110 6.59 -14.06 24.74
CA ARG A 110 7.23 -12.74 24.63
C ARG A 110 6.34 -11.64 25.19
N LYS A 111 6.38 -11.43 26.50
CA LYS A 111 5.94 -10.16 27.11
C LYS A 111 7.06 -9.51 27.93
N ARG A 112 7.32 -8.25 27.54
CA ARG A 112 7.97 -7.14 28.26
C ARG A 112 9.46 -7.26 28.60
N MET A 113 10.27 -6.44 27.94
CA MET A 113 11.33 -5.71 28.65
C MET A 113 11.01 -4.22 28.57
N ALA A 114 10.82 -3.64 29.74
CA ALA A 114 10.71 -2.23 30.00
C ALA A 114 12.08 -1.56 29.86
N ASP A 115 12.07 -0.32 29.40
CA ASP A 115 12.96 0.79 29.74
C ASP A 115 14.31 0.42 30.37
N ILE A 116 15.35 0.29 29.52
CA ILE A 116 16.73 0.41 29.98
C ILE A 116 17.23 1.78 29.56
N ALA A 117 17.26 2.68 30.55
CA ALA A 117 18.01 3.92 30.49
C ALA A 117 19.48 3.61 30.15
N LEU A 118 19.97 4.18 29.05
CA LEU A 118 21.39 4.19 28.72
C LEU A 118 22.09 5.16 29.67
N GLY A 119 22.67 4.59 30.73
CA GLY A 119 23.67 5.26 31.55
C GLY A 119 24.98 5.41 30.79
N ASP A 120 25.44 6.65 30.76
CA ASP A 120 26.70 7.15 30.21
C ASP A 120 27.92 6.32 30.71
N SER A 121 28.80 5.91 29.81
CA SER A 121 30.13 5.42 30.15
C SER A 121 31.10 5.65 29.00
N ARG A 122 31.77 6.80 29.06
CA ARG A 122 33.02 7.10 28.39
C ARG A 122 34.14 6.21 28.95
N GLY A 123 35.03 5.74 28.07
CA GLY A 123 36.43 5.47 28.44
C GLY A 123 37.10 4.31 27.69
N GLY A 124 38.23 4.60 27.05
CA GLY A 124 39.38 3.68 27.02
C GLY A 124 39.73 3.02 25.69
N SER A 125 40.76 3.57 25.04
CA SER A 125 41.53 3.10 23.87
C SER A 125 42.48 1.92 24.15
N SER A 126 42.74 1.04 23.16
CA SER A 126 44.05 0.86 22.47
C SER A 126 44.14 -0.41 21.61
N ASP A 127 44.87 -0.26 20.49
CA ASP A 127 45.69 -1.23 19.74
C ASP A 127 45.11 -2.47 19.03
N GLY A 128 45.46 -2.55 17.73
CA GLY A 128 45.22 -3.69 16.84
C GLY A 128 46.19 -4.86 17.05
N PRO A 129 46.10 -5.90 16.20
CA PRO A 129 46.85 -5.83 14.93
C PRO A 129 46.13 -6.38 13.69
N ASP A 130 46.71 -6.04 12.54
CA ASP A 130 46.46 -6.52 11.17
C ASP A 130 46.09 -8.00 11.05
N LEU A 131 45.05 -8.28 10.25
CA LEU A 131 44.93 -9.53 9.51
C LEU A 131 44.66 -9.24 8.03
N ARG A 132 45.58 -9.79 7.23
CA ARG A 132 45.73 -9.61 5.79
C ARG A 132 44.56 -10.20 5.00
N VAL A 133 44.32 -9.53 3.86
CA VAL A 133 43.52 -9.95 2.72
C VAL A 133 43.76 -11.41 2.35
N VAL A 134 42.68 -12.20 2.32
CA VAL A 134 42.60 -13.42 1.52
C VAL A 134 41.48 -13.21 0.50
N SER A 135 41.88 -12.96 -0.73
CA SER A 135 41.08 -13.17 -1.92
C SER A 135 41.10 -14.67 -2.25
N ASP A 136 39.98 -15.38 -2.11
CA ASP A 136 39.44 -16.25 -3.16
C ASP A 136 38.06 -16.83 -2.79
N GLY A 137 37.23 -17.04 -3.82
CA GLY A 137 36.37 -18.21 -3.96
C GLY A 137 35.19 -18.45 -3.00
N GLY A 138 34.01 -17.98 -3.40
CA GLY A 138 32.81 -18.82 -3.43
C GLY A 138 32.11 -19.18 -2.11
N PHE A 139 31.25 -18.29 -1.63
CA PHE A 139 30.04 -18.69 -0.91
C PHE A 139 28.84 -17.96 -1.53
N GLY A 140 28.24 -18.60 -2.53
CA GLY A 140 26.90 -18.27 -2.99
C GLY A 140 25.90 -18.69 -1.92
N ASP A 141 25.48 -17.74 -1.09
CA ASP A 141 24.31 -17.89 -0.23
C ASP A 141 23.04 -17.67 -1.08
N PRO A 142 22.09 -18.62 -1.15
CA PRO A 142 20.91 -18.52 -2.01
C PRO A 142 19.87 -17.46 -1.60
N GLY A 143 20.16 -16.61 -0.61
CA GLY A 143 19.19 -15.66 -0.04
C GLY A 143 19.08 -14.31 -0.76
N PHE A 144 20.15 -13.83 -1.39
CA PHE A 144 20.17 -12.52 -2.05
C PHE A 144 21.21 -12.51 -3.18
N SER A 145 20.83 -13.07 -4.33
CA SER A 145 21.43 -12.63 -5.58
C SER A 145 21.18 -11.13 -5.74
N SER A 146 22.26 -10.40 -6.04
CA SER A 146 22.19 -9.13 -6.74
C SER A 146 21.10 -9.19 -7.84
N VAL A 147 20.26 -8.16 -7.91
CA VAL A 147 19.20 -7.94 -8.91
C VAL A 147 17.83 -8.57 -8.56
N GLY A 148 17.14 -7.95 -7.60
CA GLY A 148 15.67 -7.93 -7.54
C GLY A 148 15.04 -6.90 -8.49
N LEU A 149 15.78 -6.48 -9.53
CA LEU A 149 15.31 -5.51 -10.51
C LEU A 149 14.50 -6.25 -11.58
N ASP A 150 13.21 -5.93 -11.67
CA ASP A 150 12.35 -6.30 -12.78
C ASP A 150 12.96 -5.89 -14.13
N ALA A 151 13.27 -6.88 -14.98
CA ALA A 151 13.90 -6.70 -16.28
C ALA A 151 13.04 -5.89 -17.27
N SER A 152 11.74 -5.78 -17.04
CA SER A 152 10.82 -5.05 -17.92
C SER A 152 10.81 -3.53 -17.67
N LEU A 153 11.42 -3.08 -16.57
CA LEU A 153 11.42 -1.70 -16.08
C LEU A 153 12.75 -1.00 -16.40
N THR A 154 12.98 -0.68 -17.66
CA THR A 154 14.20 0.01 -18.16
C THR A 154 13.90 1.42 -18.67
N PHE A 155 14.92 2.26 -18.83
CA PHE A 155 14.74 3.60 -19.41
C PHE A 155 14.19 3.58 -20.84
N ALA A 156 14.46 2.51 -21.60
CA ALA A 156 13.92 2.33 -22.95
C ALA A 156 12.40 2.07 -22.92
N ALA A 157 11.91 1.39 -21.89
CA ALA A 157 10.49 1.13 -21.70
C ALA A 157 9.73 2.27 -20.99
N PHE A 158 10.41 3.35 -20.59
CA PHE A 158 9.82 4.49 -19.90
C PHE A 158 9.48 5.60 -20.89
N VAL A 159 8.18 5.80 -21.15
CA VAL A 159 7.69 6.83 -22.06
C VAL A 159 7.75 8.20 -21.40
N THR A 160 8.25 9.20 -22.14
CA THR A 160 8.38 10.57 -21.65
C THR A 160 7.38 11.54 -22.22
N GLY A 161 6.98 12.48 -21.37
CA GLY A 161 6.34 13.74 -21.74
C GLY A 161 6.71 14.81 -20.73
N ASP A 162 6.12 16.00 -20.86
CA ASP A 162 6.41 17.14 -20.00
C ASP A 162 6.18 16.85 -18.51
N ALA A 163 5.19 16.00 -18.21
CA ALA A 163 4.83 15.59 -16.85
C ALA A 163 5.94 14.82 -16.10
N ASN A 164 6.87 14.16 -16.80
CA ASN A 164 7.84 13.24 -16.19
C ASN A 164 9.29 13.40 -16.68
N VAL A 165 9.55 14.34 -17.58
CA VAL A 165 10.86 14.55 -18.21
C VAL A 165 11.96 14.90 -17.20
N LEU A 166 11.66 15.76 -16.22
CA LEU A 166 12.63 16.15 -15.19
C LEU A 166 13.07 14.94 -14.36
N ALA A 167 12.12 14.13 -13.90
CA ALA A 167 12.39 12.94 -13.11
C ALA A 167 13.20 11.89 -13.90
N ARG A 168 12.87 11.67 -15.18
CA ARG A 168 13.67 10.78 -16.04
C ARG A 168 15.09 11.30 -16.22
N ASN A 169 15.27 12.57 -16.54
CA ASN A 169 16.59 13.14 -16.79
C ASN A 169 17.46 13.09 -15.52
N ALA A 170 16.85 13.37 -14.36
CA ALA A 170 17.51 13.22 -13.07
C ALA A 170 17.91 11.76 -12.79
N ALA A 171 17.01 10.81 -13.07
CA ALA A 171 17.28 9.38 -12.94
C ALA A 171 18.42 8.92 -13.87
N GLN A 172 18.45 9.38 -15.12
CA GLN A 172 19.55 9.08 -16.06
C GLN A 172 20.89 9.61 -15.56
N ARG A 173 20.93 10.82 -14.98
CA ARG A 173 22.14 11.37 -14.35
C ARG A 173 22.60 10.53 -13.15
N MET A 174 21.67 10.01 -12.35
CA MET A 174 22.00 9.08 -11.25
C MET A 174 22.53 7.72 -11.74
N ALA A 175 22.22 7.33 -12.97
CA ALA A 175 22.64 6.07 -13.56
C ALA A 175 23.91 6.18 -14.44
N ALA A 176 24.31 7.40 -14.82
CA ALA A 176 25.44 7.68 -15.70
C ALA A 176 26.80 7.34 -15.07
N THR A 177 27.88 7.26 -15.83
CA THR A 177 29.20 6.86 -15.29
C THR A 177 29.78 7.95 -14.39
N ASP A 178 29.56 9.21 -14.76
CA ASP A 178 29.99 10.36 -13.98
C ASP A 178 29.28 10.46 -12.64
N LYS A 179 29.98 10.99 -11.63
CA LYS A 179 29.37 11.25 -10.33
C LYS A 179 28.30 12.35 -10.49
N PRO A 180 27.04 12.11 -10.06
CA PRO A 180 25.99 13.09 -10.19
C PRO A 180 26.30 14.34 -9.34
N GLN A 181 25.93 15.52 -9.85
CA GLN A 181 26.11 16.79 -9.15
C GLN A 181 25.17 16.96 -7.93
N PHE A 182 24.21 16.06 -7.78
CA PHE A 182 23.27 16.01 -6.67
C PHE A 182 23.22 14.60 -6.10
N SER A 183 23.14 14.48 -4.78
CA SER A 183 22.83 13.24 -4.08
C SER A 183 22.26 13.61 -2.71
N PRO A 184 21.14 13.03 -2.26
CA PRO A 184 20.36 12.01 -2.95
C PRO A 184 19.49 12.55 -4.10
N LEU A 185 18.97 11.64 -4.93
CA LEU A 185 17.81 11.92 -5.79
C LEU A 185 16.54 11.48 -5.05
N TYR A 186 15.57 12.38 -4.94
CA TYR A 186 14.26 12.09 -4.38
C TYR A 186 13.20 12.20 -5.47
N ILE A 187 12.52 11.09 -5.78
CA ILE A 187 11.44 11.02 -6.76
C ILE A 187 10.10 11.07 -6.02
N LYS A 188 9.39 12.17 -6.20
CA LYS A 188 8.04 12.36 -5.70
C LYS A 188 7.04 12.06 -6.81
N ALA A 189 6.02 11.26 -6.51
CA ALA A 189 4.86 11.10 -7.39
C ALA A 189 3.72 10.39 -6.67
N ALA A 190 2.48 10.58 -7.12
CA ALA A 190 1.37 9.73 -6.69
C ALA A 190 1.60 8.23 -7.04
N THR A 191 0.75 7.36 -6.51
CA THR A 191 0.79 5.92 -6.85
C THR A 191 0.56 5.70 -8.34
N GLY A 192 1.31 4.76 -8.94
CA GLY A 192 1.12 4.38 -10.33
C GLY A 192 1.60 5.41 -11.38
N GLN A 193 2.48 6.36 -11.02
CA GLN A 193 3.06 7.33 -11.97
C GLN A 193 4.47 6.97 -12.48
N GLY A 194 5.02 5.82 -12.08
CA GLY A 194 6.30 5.32 -12.62
C GLY A 194 7.53 5.48 -11.71
N LYS A 195 7.36 5.78 -10.42
CA LYS A 195 8.45 5.84 -9.43
C LYS A 195 9.31 4.56 -9.39
N THR A 196 8.65 3.43 -9.17
CA THR A 196 9.28 2.09 -9.18
C THR A 196 9.97 1.80 -10.51
N HIS A 197 9.36 2.20 -11.63
CA HIS A 197 9.99 2.03 -12.95
C HIS A 197 11.31 2.79 -13.03
N LEU A 198 11.34 4.07 -12.63
CA LEU A 198 12.58 4.85 -12.65
C LEU A 198 13.65 4.28 -11.71
N LEU A 199 13.30 3.84 -10.50
CA LEU A 199 14.24 3.18 -9.60
C LEU A 199 14.90 1.95 -10.25
N HIS A 200 14.09 1.08 -10.85
CA HIS A 200 14.59 -0.10 -11.54
C HIS A 200 15.45 0.26 -12.76
N ALA A 201 15.03 1.26 -13.54
CA ALA A 201 15.76 1.71 -14.71
C ALA A 201 17.14 2.27 -14.34
N ILE A 202 17.25 3.01 -13.23
CA ILE A 202 18.53 3.48 -12.69
C ILE A 202 19.42 2.28 -12.37
N GLY A 203 18.89 1.29 -11.64
CA GLY A 203 19.63 0.09 -11.28
C GLY A 203 20.16 -0.68 -12.50
N HIS A 204 19.32 -0.89 -13.52
CA HIS A 204 19.72 -1.58 -14.75
C HIS A 204 20.82 -0.85 -15.51
N GLN A 205 20.66 0.46 -15.73
CA GLN A 205 21.67 1.24 -16.45
C GLN A 205 22.97 1.35 -15.65
N PHE A 206 22.88 1.52 -14.33
CA PHE A 206 24.06 1.58 -13.47
C PHE A 206 24.83 0.26 -13.47
N LEU A 207 24.14 -0.89 -13.42
CA LEU A 207 24.78 -2.20 -13.50
C LEU A 207 25.42 -2.45 -14.88
N GLY A 208 24.78 -1.99 -15.95
CA GLY A 208 25.35 -2.08 -17.30
C GLY A 208 26.66 -1.31 -17.46
N GLN A 209 26.83 -0.19 -16.74
CA GLN A 209 28.04 0.62 -16.75
C GLN A 209 29.07 0.19 -15.70
N HIS A 210 28.60 -0.39 -14.59
CA HIS A 210 29.42 -0.88 -13.49
C HIS A 210 29.07 -2.34 -13.15
N PRO A 211 29.54 -3.33 -13.92
CA PRO A 211 29.13 -4.73 -13.76
C PRO A 211 29.46 -5.37 -12.41
N ARG A 212 30.42 -4.79 -11.66
CA ARG A 212 30.82 -5.25 -10.32
C ARG A 212 30.19 -4.43 -9.18
N ALA A 213 29.37 -3.43 -9.50
CA ALA A 213 28.77 -2.58 -8.48
C ALA A 213 27.73 -3.35 -7.66
N ARG A 214 27.69 -3.07 -6.36
CA ARG A 214 26.69 -3.65 -5.46
C ARG A 214 25.50 -2.70 -5.39
N ILE A 215 24.35 -3.15 -5.87
CA ILE A 215 23.09 -2.38 -5.86
C ILE A 215 22.16 -2.96 -4.79
N PHE A 216 21.62 -2.09 -3.94
CA PHE A 216 20.56 -2.45 -3.01
C PHE A 216 19.25 -1.79 -3.41
N TYR A 217 18.25 -2.61 -3.73
CA TYR A 217 16.89 -2.18 -3.99
C TYR A 217 15.94 -2.79 -2.98
N CYS A 218 15.15 -1.96 -2.31
CA CYS A 218 14.10 -2.40 -1.40
C CYS A 218 12.93 -1.41 -1.34
N SER A 219 11.73 -1.89 -0.99
CA SER A 219 10.71 -1.00 -0.43
C SER A 219 11.06 -0.66 1.02
N ALA A 220 10.62 0.50 1.51
CA ALA A 220 10.79 0.87 2.91
C ALA A 220 10.14 -0.15 3.87
N GLU A 221 9.02 -0.76 3.47
CA GLU A 221 8.41 -1.87 4.21
C GLU A 221 9.35 -3.07 4.33
N ARG A 222 9.96 -3.51 3.22
CA ARG A 222 10.91 -4.62 3.23
C ARG A 222 12.14 -4.30 4.07
N PHE A 223 12.67 -3.08 3.97
CA PHE A 223 13.77 -2.61 4.82
C PHE A 223 13.44 -2.78 6.31
N MET A 224 12.23 -2.36 6.72
CA MET A 224 11.80 -2.51 8.12
C MET A 224 11.68 -3.97 8.54
N VAL A 225 11.13 -4.84 7.69
CA VAL A 225 11.03 -6.27 7.98
C VAL A 225 12.41 -6.88 8.19
N GLU A 226 13.36 -6.61 7.29
CA GLU A 226 14.74 -7.09 7.41
C GLU A 226 15.44 -6.53 8.65
N PHE A 227 15.24 -5.25 8.96
CA PHE A 227 15.78 -4.61 10.16
C PHE A 227 15.26 -5.28 11.45
N VAL A 228 13.94 -5.52 11.55
CA VAL A 228 13.33 -6.19 12.70
C VAL A 228 13.82 -7.63 12.82
N GLN A 229 14.01 -8.33 11.70
CA GLN A 229 14.58 -9.68 11.70
C GLN A 229 16.03 -9.69 12.20
N ALA A 230 16.87 -8.78 11.70
CA ALA A 230 18.25 -8.63 12.14
C ALA A 230 18.34 -8.31 13.65
N LEU A 231 17.45 -7.45 14.15
CA LEU A 231 17.33 -7.15 15.57
C LEU A 231 16.96 -8.41 16.38
N LYS A 232 15.93 -9.16 15.95
CA LYS A 232 15.48 -10.39 16.62
C LYS A 232 16.55 -11.49 16.64
N GLN A 233 17.40 -11.55 15.62
CA GLN A 233 18.46 -12.55 15.48
C GLN A 233 19.80 -12.08 16.04
N ASN A 234 19.87 -10.87 16.61
CA ASN A 234 21.11 -10.24 17.09
C ASN A 234 22.20 -10.09 16.00
N ARG A 235 21.78 -9.91 14.74
CA ARG A 235 22.64 -9.77 13.55
C ARG A 235 22.66 -8.33 13.01
N MET A 236 22.52 -7.35 13.90
CA MET A 236 22.49 -5.94 13.51
C MET A 236 23.81 -5.46 12.89
N ILE A 237 24.96 -5.98 13.35
CA ILE A 237 26.27 -5.61 12.81
C ILE A 237 26.41 -6.09 11.36
N GLU A 238 25.99 -7.31 11.07
CA GLU A 238 25.99 -7.87 9.70
C GLU A 238 25.06 -7.08 8.79
N PHE A 239 23.85 -6.76 9.26
CA PHE A 239 22.90 -5.93 8.53
C PHE A 239 23.48 -4.56 8.15
N LYS A 240 24.12 -3.87 9.12
CA LYS A 240 24.79 -2.58 8.90
C LYS A 240 25.95 -2.69 7.92
N THR A 241 26.83 -3.66 8.13
CA THR A 241 28.02 -3.87 7.28
C THR A 241 27.61 -4.15 5.84
N ARG A 242 26.55 -4.93 5.64
CA ARG A 242 25.96 -5.20 4.33
C ARG A 242 25.43 -3.93 3.69
N LEU A 243 24.60 -3.13 4.39
CA LEU A 243 24.03 -1.89 3.86
C LEU A 243 25.08 -0.84 3.48
N ARG A 244 26.16 -0.77 4.25
CA ARG A 244 27.26 0.16 4.01
C ARG A 244 28.12 -0.21 2.81
N GLY A 245 28.05 -1.47 2.36
CA GLY A 245 28.83 -1.93 1.20
C GLY A 245 28.30 -1.50 -0.16
N PHE A 246 27.07 -0.99 -0.27
CA PHE A 246 26.45 -0.75 -1.56
C PHE A 246 26.96 0.51 -2.27
N ASP A 247 27.08 0.43 -3.59
CA ASP A 247 27.49 1.55 -4.44
C ASP A 247 26.29 2.42 -4.86
N LEU A 248 25.10 1.80 -4.88
CA LEU A 248 23.82 2.42 -5.20
C LEU A 248 22.74 1.88 -4.25
N LEU A 249 22.10 2.79 -3.51
CA LEU A 249 20.93 2.53 -2.68
C LEU A 249 19.66 3.07 -3.35
N LEU A 250 18.70 2.18 -3.59
CA LEU A 250 17.39 2.46 -4.18
C LEU A 250 16.29 2.08 -3.17
N VAL A 251 15.57 3.07 -2.65
CA VAL A 251 14.49 2.84 -1.68
C VAL A 251 13.16 3.31 -2.25
N ASP A 252 12.21 2.38 -2.41
CA ASP A 252 10.84 2.67 -2.86
C ASP A 252 9.86 2.85 -1.69
N ASP A 253 8.77 3.56 -1.96
CA ASP A 253 7.67 3.81 -1.04
C ASP A 253 8.09 4.25 0.38
N LEU A 254 8.96 5.27 0.45
CA LEU A 254 9.52 5.77 1.70
C LEU A 254 8.47 6.19 2.73
N GLN A 255 7.25 6.55 2.31
CA GLN A 255 6.14 6.87 3.21
C GLN A 255 5.81 5.76 4.22
N PHE A 256 6.18 4.50 3.97
CA PHE A 256 5.92 3.42 4.92
C PHE A 256 6.83 3.44 6.16
N ILE A 257 7.89 4.26 6.19
CA ILE A 257 8.75 4.41 7.36
C ILE A 257 8.18 5.37 8.42
N ILE A 258 7.06 6.03 8.12
CA ILE A 258 6.40 7.00 9.01
C ILE A 258 6.02 6.34 10.34
N GLY A 259 6.34 7.02 11.45
CA GLY A 259 6.02 6.55 12.81
C GLY A 259 6.87 5.38 13.31
N LYS A 260 7.99 5.07 12.65
CA LYS A 260 8.90 3.96 12.99
C LYS A 260 10.28 4.48 13.38
N ALA A 261 10.39 5.09 14.55
CA ALA A 261 11.59 5.81 15.01
C ALA A 261 12.91 5.04 14.82
N SER A 262 13.01 3.79 15.31
CA SER A 262 14.25 3.01 15.20
C SER A 262 14.67 2.71 13.76
N ALA A 263 13.71 2.51 12.85
CA ALA A 263 14.01 2.28 11.43
C ALA A 263 14.42 3.57 10.73
N GLN A 264 13.79 4.71 11.08
CA GLN A 264 14.18 6.02 10.58
C GLN A 264 15.61 6.39 11.00
N GLU A 265 15.95 6.12 12.25
CA GLU A 265 17.30 6.38 12.78
C GLU A 265 18.36 5.55 12.06
N GLU A 266 18.10 4.25 11.86
CA GLU A 266 19.03 3.39 11.11
C GLU A 266 19.16 3.81 9.65
N LEU A 267 18.06 4.20 9.00
CA LEU A 267 18.09 4.72 7.65
C LEU A 267 18.91 6.01 7.57
N LEU A 268 18.75 6.92 8.54
CA LEU A 268 19.55 8.14 8.64
C LEU A 268 21.05 7.83 8.75
N TYR A 269 21.47 6.92 9.64
CA TYR A 269 22.88 6.52 9.74
C TYR A 269 23.42 5.87 8.46
N THR A 270 22.58 5.10 7.78
CA THR A 270 22.92 4.48 6.49
C THR A 270 23.13 5.54 5.42
N ILE A 271 22.23 6.52 5.34
CA ILE A 271 22.33 7.67 4.42
C ILE A 271 23.61 8.47 4.69
N ASP A 272 23.87 8.82 5.95
CA ASP A 272 25.03 9.62 6.34
C ASP A 272 26.34 8.97 5.89
N HIS A 273 26.48 7.67 6.12
CA HIS A 273 27.66 6.91 5.74
C HIS A 273 27.83 6.81 4.22
N LEU A 274 26.76 6.46 3.49
CA LEU A 274 26.83 6.31 2.03
C LEU A 274 27.10 7.67 1.35
N LEU A 275 26.58 8.77 1.90
CA LEU A 275 26.89 10.12 1.43
C LEU A 275 28.35 10.48 1.64
N SER A 276 28.94 10.18 2.80
CA SER A 276 30.36 10.50 3.07
C SER A 276 31.31 9.71 2.17
N GLU A 277 30.94 8.50 1.78
CA GLU A 277 31.66 7.70 0.78
C GLU A 277 31.37 8.10 -0.68
N GLY A 278 30.48 9.07 -0.89
CA GLY A 278 30.12 9.54 -2.23
C GLY A 278 29.32 8.52 -3.05
N LYS A 279 28.67 7.56 -2.40
CA LYS A 279 27.77 6.58 -3.04
C LYS A 279 26.49 7.24 -3.52
N ARG A 280 25.77 6.53 -4.38
CA ARG A 280 24.54 7.04 -5.00
C ARG A 280 23.31 6.61 -4.21
N LEU A 281 22.44 7.58 -3.96
CA LEU A 281 21.23 7.39 -3.17
C LEU A 281 20.02 7.86 -3.96
N VAL A 282 19.00 7.00 -4.09
CA VAL A 282 17.74 7.33 -4.73
C VAL A 282 16.59 6.88 -3.85
N PHE A 283 15.67 7.80 -3.57
CA PHE A 283 14.48 7.58 -2.78
C PHE A 283 13.24 7.86 -3.62
N ALA A 284 12.18 7.09 -3.41
CA ALA A 284 10.87 7.37 -3.99
C ALA A 284 9.79 7.41 -2.91
N ALA A 285 8.85 8.35 -3.04
CA ALA A 285 7.71 8.44 -2.13
C ALA A 285 6.46 9.01 -2.82
N ASP A 286 5.31 8.87 -2.15
CA ASP A 286 4.03 9.41 -2.61
C ASP A 286 3.89 10.93 -2.48
N ARG A 287 4.77 11.58 -1.71
CA ARG A 287 4.73 13.00 -1.37
C ARG A 287 6.12 13.60 -1.22
N ALA A 288 6.21 14.92 -1.11
CA ALA A 288 7.48 15.61 -0.89
C ALA A 288 8.06 15.31 0.51
N PRO A 289 9.38 15.43 0.72
CA PRO A 289 9.97 15.22 2.04
C PRO A 289 9.26 16.02 3.15
N GLN A 290 8.98 17.30 2.90
CA GLN A 290 8.34 18.18 3.90
C GLN A 290 6.89 17.80 4.23
N ALA A 291 6.24 16.97 3.41
CA ALA A 291 4.88 16.48 3.62
C ALA A 291 4.83 15.09 4.27
N LEU A 292 5.98 14.50 4.62
CA LEU A 292 6.06 13.27 5.40
C LEU A 292 5.88 13.58 6.89
N ASP A 293 4.64 13.50 7.36
CA ASP A 293 4.32 13.67 8.77
C ASP A 293 5.04 12.64 9.64
N SER A 294 5.42 13.00 10.87
CA SER A 294 6.05 12.09 11.84
C SER A 294 7.33 11.39 11.33
N VAL A 295 8.11 12.09 10.50
CA VAL A 295 9.48 11.74 10.14
C VAL A 295 10.46 12.68 10.86
N GLU A 296 11.55 12.12 11.37
CA GLU A 296 12.56 12.89 12.10
C GLU A 296 13.13 14.05 11.23
N PRO A 297 13.23 15.29 11.78
CA PRO A 297 13.72 16.45 11.03
C PRO A 297 15.09 16.27 10.37
N ARG A 298 15.98 15.50 11.00
CA ARG A 298 17.31 15.19 10.46
C ARG A 298 17.22 14.39 9.17
N LEU A 299 16.37 13.37 9.13
CA LEU A 299 16.13 12.57 7.93
C LEU A 299 15.50 13.42 6.82
N LEU A 300 14.53 14.28 7.14
CA LEU A 300 13.93 15.20 6.18
C LEU A 300 14.96 16.14 5.55
N SER A 301 15.89 16.66 6.34
CA SER A 301 16.99 17.49 5.88
C SER A 301 17.88 16.75 4.87
N ARG A 302 18.27 15.50 5.18
CA ARG A 302 19.09 14.68 4.27
C ARG A 302 18.37 14.29 2.99
N LEU A 303 17.06 14.02 3.04
CA LEU A 303 16.27 13.73 1.85
C LEU A 303 16.10 14.98 0.95
N SER A 304 16.13 16.18 1.54
CA SER A 304 15.90 17.44 0.83
C SER A 304 17.18 18.11 0.31
N MET A 305 18.37 17.68 0.75
CA MET A 305 19.63 18.36 0.41
C MET A 305 20.09 18.15 -1.04
N GLY A 306 19.55 17.13 -1.71
CA GLY A 306 19.87 16.80 -3.10
C GLY A 306 18.84 17.35 -4.08
N LEU A 307 18.45 16.55 -5.08
CA LEU A 307 17.44 16.94 -6.06
C LEU A 307 16.10 16.27 -5.74
N VAL A 308 15.05 17.08 -5.60
CA VAL A 308 13.66 16.59 -5.52
C VAL A 308 13.02 16.74 -6.90
N ALA A 309 12.78 15.62 -7.58
CA ALA A 309 12.13 15.57 -8.88
C ALA A 309 10.69 15.06 -8.73
N ASP A 310 9.74 15.80 -9.30
CA ASP A 310 8.32 15.44 -9.27
C ASP A 310 7.90 14.77 -10.59
N ILE A 311 7.00 13.78 -10.48
CA ILE A 311 6.29 13.20 -11.63
C ILE A 311 4.83 13.61 -11.50
N GLN A 312 4.39 14.46 -12.44
CA GLN A 312 3.02 14.92 -12.52
C GLN A 312 2.12 13.84 -13.14
N PRO A 313 0.80 13.92 -12.94
CA PRO A 313 -0.15 13.10 -13.69
C PRO A 313 0.06 13.23 -15.20
N ALA A 314 0.03 12.10 -15.89
CA ALA A 314 0.18 12.07 -17.34
C ALA A 314 -0.99 12.79 -18.03
N ASP A 315 -0.67 13.70 -18.94
CA ASP A 315 -1.64 14.33 -19.83
C ASP A 315 -2.22 13.34 -20.84
N LEU A 316 -3.11 13.80 -21.72
CA LEU A 316 -3.72 12.93 -22.72
C LEU A 316 -2.68 12.36 -23.69
N GLU A 317 -1.73 13.18 -24.14
CA GLU A 317 -0.71 12.79 -25.13
C GLU A 317 0.23 11.72 -24.56
N LEU A 318 0.72 11.92 -23.34
CA LEU A 318 1.57 10.96 -22.65
C LEU A 318 0.82 9.66 -22.37
N ARG A 319 -0.47 9.71 -22.03
CA ARG A 319 -1.28 8.48 -21.83
C ARG A 319 -1.46 7.70 -23.12
N ARG A 320 -1.72 8.37 -24.26
CA ARG A 320 -1.75 7.71 -25.58
C ARG A 320 -0.42 7.06 -25.90
N ALA A 321 0.69 7.81 -25.79
CA ALA A 321 2.04 7.29 -26.06
C ALA A 321 2.40 6.10 -25.16
N ILE A 322 1.95 6.09 -23.90
CA ILE A 322 2.12 4.93 -23.01
C ILE A 322 1.34 3.73 -23.52
N LEU A 323 0.06 3.88 -23.90
CA LEU A 323 -0.76 2.79 -24.44
C LEU A 323 -0.12 2.20 -25.70
N GLU A 324 0.27 3.05 -26.66
CA GLU A 324 0.94 2.65 -27.90
C GLU A 324 2.24 1.88 -27.62
N SER A 325 3.06 2.40 -26.71
CA SER A 325 4.28 1.72 -26.28
C SER A 325 4.00 0.34 -25.69
N LYS A 326 2.92 0.18 -24.90
CA LYS A 326 2.53 -1.12 -24.34
C LYS A 326 1.94 -2.08 -25.38
N LEU A 327 1.25 -1.56 -26.40
CA LEU A 327 0.69 -2.36 -27.49
C LEU A 327 1.76 -3.12 -28.29
N THR A 328 2.98 -2.58 -28.40
CA THR A 328 4.10 -3.27 -29.07
C THR A 328 4.37 -4.67 -28.51
N ARG A 329 4.06 -4.94 -27.24
CA ARG A 329 4.23 -6.24 -26.58
C ARG A 329 3.16 -7.26 -26.96
N PHE A 330 2.04 -6.81 -27.52
CA PHE A 330 0.88 -7.62 -27.88
C PHE A 330 0.76 -7.87 -29.38
N ALA A 331 1.74 -7.43 -30.18
CA ALA A 331 1.79 -7.74 -31.60
C ALA A 331 1.70 -9.27 -31.82
N PRO A 332 0.87 -9.76 -32.78
CA PRO A 332 0.23 -9.02 -33.87
C PRO A 332 -1.19 -8.50 -33.59
N LEU A 333 -1.65 -8.48 -32.34
CA LEU A 333 -3.01 -8.02 -32.00
C LEU A 333 -3.19 -6.53 -32.38
N SER A 334 -4.15 -6.25 -33.26
CA SER A 334 -4.49 -4.89 -33.65
C SER A 334 -5.52 -4.31 -32.69
N VAL A 335 -5.20 -3.17 -32.08
CA VAL A 335 -6.14 -2.38 -31.28
C VAL A 335 -6.48 -1.11 -32.07
N PRO A 336 -7.77 -0.86 -32.38
CA PRO A 336 -8.20 0.36 -33.07
C PRO A 336 -7.82 1.65 -32.32
N ASP A 337 -7.54 2.74 -33.05
CA ASP A 337 -7.11 4.03 -32.47
C ASP A 337 -8.20 4.70 -31.63
N ASP A 338 -9.47 4.52 -32.01
CA ASP A 338 -10.62 5.00 -31.23
C ASP A 338 -10.70 4.34 -29.84
N VAL A 339 -10.28 3.08 -29.71
CA VAL A 339 -10.15 2.39 -28.42
C VAL A 339 -9.01 2.97 -27.60
N ILE A 340 -7.86 3.26 -28.22
CA ILE A 340 -6.71 3.90 -27.55
C ILE A 340 -7.12 5.28 -27.01
N ASP A 341 -7.78 6.08 -27.85
CA ASP A 341 -8.31 7.39 -27.49
C ASP A 341 -9.34 7.31 -26.37
N PHE A 342 -10.26 6.34 -26.44
CA PHE A 342 -11.25 6.11 -25.39
C PHE A 342 -10.60 5.77 -24.05
N LEU A 343 -9.63 4.86 -24.04
CA LEU A 343 -8.87 4.48 -22.83
C LEU A 343 -8.10 5.68 -22.27
N ALA A 344 -7.38 6.40 -23.14
CA ALA A 344 -6.59 7.56 -22.76
C ALA A 344 -7.46 8.71 -22.24
N ARG A 345 -8.67 8.92 -22.77
CA ARG A 345 -9.58 9.94 -22.26
C ARG A 345 -10.23 9.54 -20.94
N THR A 346 -10.58 8.27 -20.79
CA THR A 346 -11.43 7.85 -19.67
C THR A 346 -10.65 7.44 -18.43
N ILE A 347 -9.46 6.85 -18.58
CA ILE A 347 -8.62 6.44 -17.44
C ILE A 347 -7.57 7.53 -17.16
N THR A 348 -7.88 8.40 -16.20
CA THR A 348 -7.10 9.62 -15.89
C THR A 348 -6.32 9.56 -14.57
N ARG A 349 -6.68 8.65 -13.66
CA ARG A 349 -6.16 8.67 -12.28
C ARG A 349 -4.67 8.35 -12.18
N ASN A 350 -4.23 7.26 -12.80
CA ASN A 350 -2.83 6.84 -12.76
C ASN A 350 -2.52 5.89 -13.93
N VAL A 351 -1.23 5.82 -14.29
CA VAL A 351 -0.76 4.99 -15.42
C VAL A 351 -0.95 3.50 -15.16
N ARG A 352 -0.91 3.06 -13.89
CA ARG A 352 -1.12 1.64 -13.54
C ARG A 352 -2.54 1.17 -13.91
N GLU A 353 -3.57 1.96 -13.59
CA GLU A 353 -4.95 1.66 -14.00
C GLU A 353 -5.11 1.72 -15.52
N LEU A 354 -4.46 2.68 -16.19
CA LEU A 354 -4.51 2.81 -17.65
C LEU A 354 -3.98 1.55 -18.34
N VAL A 355 -2.78 1.11 -17.95
CA VAL A 355 -2.15 -0.12 -18.48
C VAL A 355 -2.95 -1.36 -18.07
N GLY A 356 -3.49 -1.38 -16.85
CA GLY A 356 -4.36 -2.45 -16.38
C GLY A 356 -5.66 -2.59 -17.19
N GLY A 357 -6.27 -1.47 -17.56
CA GLY A 357 -7.46 -1.43 -18.42
C GLY A 357 -7.17 -1.97 -19.81
N LEU A 358 -6.05 -1.54 -20.42
CA LEU A 358 -5.58 -2.08 -21.71
C LEU A 358 -5.36 -3.60 -21.63
N ASN A 359 -4.62 -4.07 -20.62
CA ASN A 359 -4.33 -5.49 -20.44
C ASN A 359 -5.60 -6.31 -20.24
N LYS A 360 -6.57 -5.80 -19.46
CA LYS A 360 -7.85 -6.47 -19.23
C LYS A 360 -8.66 -6.60 -20.52
N LEU A 361 -8.71 -5.53 -21.32
CA LEU A 361 -9.40 -5.52 -22.60
C LEU A 361 -8.79 -6.53 -23.59
N ILE A 362 -7.46 -6.52 -23.73
CA ILE A 362 -6.74 -7.45 -24.60
C ILE A 362 -6.93 -8.89 -24.14
N ALA A 363 -6.79 -9.16 -22.84
CA ALA A 363 -6.96 -10.51 -22.29
C ALA A 363 -8.38 -11.03 -22.55
N TYR A 364 -9.40 -10.19 -22.38
CA TYR A 364 -10.77 -10.58 -22.67
C TYR A 364 -10.98 -10.91 -24.15
N ALA A 365 -10.55 -10.02 -25.05
CA ALA A 365 -10.63 -10.23 -26.50
C ALA A 365 -9.97 -11.56 -26.94
N GLN A 366 -8.80 -11.86 -26.38
CA GLN A 366 -8.09 -13.12 -26.65
C GLN A 366 -8.84 -14.35 -26.10
N LEU A 367 -9.41 -14.26 -24.89
CA LEU A 367 -10.12 -15.37 -24.25
C LEU A 367 -11.48 -15.66 -24.88
N THR A 368 -12.18 -14.65 -25.40
CA THR A 368 -13.47 -14.81 -26.07
C THR A 368 -13.36 -14.97 -27.58
N GLY A 369 -12.16 -14.79 -28.15
CA GLY A 369 -11.93 -14.81 -29.60
C GLY A 369 -12.59 -13.65 -30.33
N GLN A 370 -12.98 -12.59 -29.62
CA GLN A 370 -13.58 -11.39 -30.20
C GLN A 370 -12.51 -10.35 -30.55
N PRO A 371 -12.69 -9.56 -31.62
CA PRO A 371 -11.80 -8.45 -31.91
C PRO A 371 -11.94 -7.36 -30.84
N VAL A 372 -10.85 -6.64 -30.58
CA VAL A 372 -10.89 -5.45 -29.72
C VAL A 372 -11.69 -4.36 -30.41
N SER A 373 -12.74 -3.85 -29.76
CA SER A 373 -13.61 -2.79 -30.26
C SER A 373 -13.97 -1.79 -29.15
N LEU A 374 -14.46 -0.61 -29.54
CA LEU A 374 -14.92 0.40 -28.59
C LEU A 374 -16.07 -0.12 -27.73
N GLN A 375 -17.03 -0.82 -28.34
CA GLN A 375 -18.14 -1.45 -27.63
C GLN A 375 -17.63 -2.43 -26.55
N LEU A 376 -16.65 -3.27 -26.89
CA LEU A 376 -16.07 -4.20 -25.94
C LEU A 376 -15.36 -3.48 -24.78
N ALA A 377 -14.67 -2.37 -25.08
CA ALA A 377 -14.03 -1.54 -24.07
C ALA A 377 -15.06 -0.92 -23.11
N GLU A 378 -16.16 -0.39 -23.61
CA GLU A 378 -17.24 0.18 -22.80
C GLU A 378 -17.88 -0.86 -21.89
N GLU A 379 -18.22 -2.03 -22.43
CA GLU A 379 -18.86 -3.12 -21.67
C GLU A 379 -17.93 -3.67 -20.56
N GLN A 380 -16.68 -3.98 -20.90
CA GLN A 380 -15.77 -4.72 -19.99
C GLN A 380 -15.05 -3.83 -18.97
N LEU A 381 -14.98 -2.53 -19.22
CA LEU A 381 -14.29 -1.58 -18.34
C LEU A 381 -15.24 -0.82 -17.43
N THR A 382 -16.55 -1.11 -17.43
CA THR A 382 -17.58 -0.44 -16.61
C THR A 382 -17.14 -0.14 -15.16
N ASP A 383 -16.49 -1.08 -14.48
CA ASP A 383 -16.01 -0.88 -13.10
C ASP A 383 -14.86 0.13 -13.01
N ILE A 384 -13.89 0.06 -13.93
CA ILE A 384 -12.74 0.98 -14.02
C ILE A 384 -13.23 2.37 -14.43
N LEU A 385 -14.18 2.43 -15.37
CA LEU A 385 -14.83 3.67 -15.82
C LEU A 385 -15.63 4.31 -14.67
N SER A 386 -16.38 3.52 -13.90
CA SER A 386 -17.14 3.99 -12.74
C SER A 386 -16.23 4.47 -11.60
N ALA A 387 -15.08 3.82 -11.41
CA ALA A 387 -14.06 4.26 -10.46
C ALA A 387 -13.36 5.55 -10.92
N ASN A 388 -13.13 5.73 -12.23
CA ASN A 388 -12.45 6.89 -12.82
C ASN A 388 -13.37 8.09 -13.05
N ARG A 389 -14.70 7.93 -13.05
CA ARG A 389 -15.64 9.08 -13.02
C ARG A 389 -15.30 10.00 -11.85
N ARG A 390 -15.15 11.29 -12.14
CA ARG A 390 -14.91 12.34 -11.14
C ARG A 390 -16.00 12.23 -10.08
N ARG A 391 -15.62 11.86 -8.85
CA ARG A 391 -16.58 11.78 -7.75
C ARG A 391 -16.87 13.21 -7.31
N ILE A 392 -18.05 13.69 -7.68
CA ILE A 392 -18.56 14.99 -7.22
C ILE A 392 -18.56 14.98 -5.69
N THR A 393 -17.90 15.96 -5.08
CA THR A 393 -17.82 16.07 -3.62
C THR A 393 -18.85 17.07 -3.08
N ILE A 394 -19.31 16.90 -1.83
CA ILE A 394 -20.21 17.88 -1.19
C ILE A 394 -19.58 19.29 -1.19
N ASP A 395 -18.26 19.38 -1.04
CA ASP A 395 -17.53 20.65 -1.04
C ASP A 395 -17.55 21.34 -2.42
N GLU A 396 -17.49 20.56 -3.50
CA GLU A 396 -17.63 21.04 -4.88
C GLU A 396 -19.07 21.44 -5.21
N ILE A 397 -20.05 20.67 -4.74
CA ILE A 397 -21.48 21.02 -4.84
C ILE A 397 -21.75 22.35 -4.15
N GLN A 398 -21.28 22.52 -2.91
CA GLN A 398 -21.42 23.78 -2.18
C GLN A 398 -20.80 24.94 -2.94
N ARG A 399 -19.59 24.78 -3.50
CA ARG A 399 -18.91 25.81 -4.28
C ARG A 399 -19.73 26.20 -5.51
N THR A 400 -20.19 25.23 -6.28
CA THR A 400 -20.93 25.44 -7.54
C THR A 400 -22.28 26.11 -7.27
N VAL A 401 -23.02 25.64 -6.25
CA VAL A 401 -24.29 26.24 -5.84
C VAL A 401 -24.08 27.68 -5.32
N CYS A 402 -23.04 27.92 -4.53
CA CYS A 402 -22.68 29.26 -4.07
C CYS A 402 -22.38 30.20 -5.24
N GLN A 403 -21.61 29.76 -6.24
CA GLN A 403 -21.31 30.57 -7.43
C GLN A 403 -22.58 30.88 -8.23
N PHE A 404 -23.43 29.88 -8.43
CA PHE A 404 -24.68 30.02 -9.18
C PHE A 404 -25.63 31.04 -8.53
N TYR A 405 -25.84 30.93 -7.21
CA TYR A 405 -26.73 31.84 -6.46
C TYR A 405 -26.03 33.10 -5.93
N ARG A 406 -24.74 33.31 -6.25
CA ARG A 406 -23.91 34.43 -5.79
C ARG A 406 -23.91 34.59 -4.27
N LEU A 407 -23.68 33.49 -3.56
CA LEU A 407 -23.60 33.41 -2.10
C LEU A 407 -22.19 33.05 -1.65
N ASP A 408 -21.79 33.58 -0.50
CA ASP A 408 -20.57 33.13 0.18
C ASP A 408 -20.70 31.71 0.71
N ARG A 409 -19.60 30.95 0.66
CA ARG A 409 -19.58 29.55 1.12
C ARG A 409 -19.87 29.41 2.61
N SER A 410 -19.53 30.42 3.42
CA SER A 410 -19.85 30.46 4.85
C SER A 410 -21.37 30.39 5.11
N GLU A 411 -22.20 30.88 4.17
CA GLU A 411 -23.65 30.84 4.29
C GLU A 411 -24.22 29.41 4.20
N MET A 412 -23.48 28.43 3.64
CA MET A 412 -23.91 27.02 3.65
C MET A 412 -23.95 26.43 5.07
N SER A 413 -23.09 26.92 5.97
CA SER A 413 -23.03 26.50 7.37
C SER A 413 -23.70 27.47 8.35
N SER A 414 -24.07 28.66 7.90
CA SER A 414 -24.72 29.73 8.67
C SER A 414 -26.07 29.30 9.26
N LYS A 415 -26.44 29.84 10.44
CA LYS A 415 -27.76 29.64 11.06
C LYS A 415 -28.87 30.51 10.44
N ARG A 416 -28.53 31.37 9.47
CA ARG A 416 -29.47 32.30 8.83
C ARG A 416 -30.60 31.55 8.10
N ARG A 417 -31.83 32.04 8.32
CA ARG A 417 -33.09 31.45 7.84
C ARG A 417 -33.78 32.25 6.72
N THR A 418 -33.13 33.27 6.17
CA THR A 418 -33.67 34.03 5.04
C THR A 418 -33.80 33.14 3.80
N ARG A 419 -34.91 33.27 3.05
CA ARG A 419 -35.20 32.43 1.87
C ARG A 419 -34.05 32.44 0.85
N ALA A 420 -33.43 33.60 0.62
CA ALA A 420 -32.29 33.78 -0.27
C ALA A 420 -31.07 32.90 0.09
N VAL A 421 -30.93 32.48 1.35
CA VAL A 421 -29.85 31.58 1.78
C VAL A 421 -30.35 30.15 1.97
N VAL A 422 -31.56 29.97 2.52
CA VAL A 422 -32.13 28.66 2.80
C VAL A 422 -32.39 27.87 1.52
N ARG A 423 -32.90 28.51 0.45
CA ARG A 423 -33.20 27.84 -0.82
C ARG A 423 -31.93 27.27 -1.48
N PRO A 424 -30.88 28.07 -1.73
CA PRO A 424 -29.61 27.53 -2.26
C PRO A 424 -29.02 26.42 -1.39
N ARG A 425 -29.10 26.56 -0.06
CA ARG A 425 -28.63 25.52 0.86
C ARG A 425 -29.42 24.20 0.72
N GLN A 426 -30.74 24.28 0.56
CA GLN A 426 -31.59 23.12 0.32
C GLN A 426 -31.28 22.47 -1.03
N VAL A 427 -31.05 23.26 -2.09
CA VAL A 427 -30.59 22.78 -3.39
C VAL A 427 -29.25 22.05 -3.27
N ALA A 428 -28.28 22.62 -2.54
CA ALA A 428 -27.00 21.98 -2.29
C ALA A 428 -27.14 20.64 -1.52
N MET A 429 -28.05 20.56 -0.55
CA MET A 429 -28.35 19.31 0.17
C MET A 429 -28.99 18.26 -0.75
N TYR A 430 -29.93 18.67 -1.60
CA TYR A 430 -30.56 17.82 -2.62
C TYR A 430 -29.51 17.26 -3.58
N LEU A 431 -28.71 18.13 -4.21
CA LEU A 431 -27.64 17.71 -5.12
C LEU A 431 -26.62 16.81 -4.41
N SER A 432 -26.27 17.10 -3.15
CA SER A 432 -25.39 16.24 -2.35
C SER A 432 -25.97 14.84 -2.16
N LYS A 433 -27.29 14.72 -2.04
CA LYS A 433 -27.95 13.42 -1.88
C LYS A 433 -28.04 12.65 -3.20
N VAL A 434 -28.23 13.34 -4.32
CA VAL A 434 -28.38 12.74 -5.66
C VAL A 434 -27.03 12.34 -6.25
N LEU A 435 -26.01 13.20 -6.12
CA LEU A 435 -24.72 13.07 -6.81
C LEU A 435 -23.64 12.38 -5.97
N THR A 436 -23.91 12.09 -4.70
CA THR A 436 -22.92 11.47 -3.81
C THR A 436 -23.51 10.30 -3.03
N PRO A 437 -22.72 9.27 -2.68
CA PRO A 437 -23.19 8.13 -1.89
C PRO A 437 -23.36 8.45 -0.38
N ARG A 438 -23.31 9.74 0.01
CA ARG A 438 -23.32 10.14 1.42
C ARG A 438 -24.71 9.97 2.05
N SER A 439 -24.70 9.55 3.30
CA SER A 439 -25.90 9.42 4.12
C SER A 439 -26.43 10.80 4.56
N TYR A 440 -27.73 10.89 4.87
CA TYR A 440 -28.34 12.14 5.36
C TYR A 440 -27.60 12.74 6.58
N PRO A 441 -27.15 11.96 7.58
CA PRO A 441 -26.34 12.48 8.68
C PRO A 441 -24.99 13.05 8.23
N GLU A 442 -24.28 12.38 7.32
CA GLU A 442 -22.99 12.86 6.81
C GLU A 442 -23.14 14.17 6.02
N ILE A 443 -24.20 14.29 5.23
CA ILE A 443 -24.55 15.53 4.53
C ILE A 443 -24.80 16.63 5.58
N GLY A 444 -25.65 16.38 6.58
CA GLY A 444 -25.96 17.34 7.64
C GLY A 444 -24.73 17.90 8.35
N ARG A 445 -23.73 17.05 8.66
CA ARG A 445 -22.44 17.47 9.23
C ARG A 445 -21.71 18.49 8.35
N LYS A 446 -21.71 18.31 7.03
CA LYS A 446 -21.06 19.21 6.06
C LYS A 446 -21.79 20.53 5.85
N PHE A 447 -23.03 20.65 6.32
CA PHE A 447 -23.80 21.89 6.32
C PHE A 447 -23.96 22.42 7.74
N GLY A 448 -22.86 22.63 8.46
CA GLY A 448 -22.87 23.26 9.79
C GLY A 448 -23.46 22.40 10.91
N GLY A 449 -23.33 21.07 10.83
CA GLY A 449 -23.77 20.16 11.91
C GLY A 449 -25.29 20.02 12.03
N ARG A 450 -26.02 20.11 10.91
CA ARG A 450 -27.48 19.98 10.89
C ARG A 450 -27.95 18.55 11.07
N ASP A 451 -29.11 18.39 11.71
CA ASP A 451 -29.75 17.10 11.89
C ASP A 451 -30.16 16.47 10.56
N HIS A 452 -30.08 15.14 10.50
CA HIS A 452 -30.44 14.36 9.32
C HIS A 452 -31.89 14.61 8.86
N SER A 453 -32.81 14.87 9.79
CA SER A 453 -34.20 15.23 9.49
C SER A 453 -34.33 16.53 8.70
N THR A 454 -33.46 17.51 8.97
CA THR A 454 -33.40 18.77 8.21
C THR A 454 -32.99 18.52 6.76
N VAL A 455 -32.02 17.62 6.56
CA VAL A 455 -31.57 17.24 5.20
C VAL A 455 -32.68 16.51 4.47
N ILE A 456 -33.35 15.54 5.10
CA ILE A 456 -34.49 14.82 4.49
C ILE A 456 -35.59 15.78 4.06
N HIS A 457 -35.95 16.74 4.93
CA HIS A 457 -36.95 17.76 4.60
C HIS A 457 -36.49 18.64 3.43
N ALA A 458 -35.23 19.04 3.40
CA ALA A 458 -34.67 19.82 2.29
C ALA A 458 -34.75 19.06 0.96
N VAL A 459 -34.37 17.76 0.94
CA VAL A 459 -34.42 16.92 -0.25
C VAL A 459 -35.85 16.80 -0.78
N LYS A 460 -36.80 16.40 0.07
CA LYS A 460 -38.22 16.27 -0.32
C LYS A 460 -38.82 17.58 -0.83
N LEU A 461 -38.45 18.69 -0.20
CA LEU A 461 -38.94 20.00 -0.60
C LEU A 461 -38.42 20.41 -1.98
N ILE A 462 -37.15 20.15 -2.30
CA ILE A 462 -36.61 20.43 -3.63
C ILE A 462 -37.21 19.49 -4.67
N GLU A 463 -37.40 18.20 -4.35
CA GLU A 463 -38.09 17.25 -5.24
C GLU A 463 -39.49 17.73 -5.62
N ASP A 464 -40.28 18.16 -4.64
CA ASP A 464 -41.63 18.71 -4.89
C ASP A 464 -41.57 20.00 -5.71
N LEU A 465 -40.66 20.93 -5.39
CA LEU A 465 -40.54 22.19 -6.13
C LEU A 465 -40.11 21.98 -7.57
N ARG A 466 -39.24 21.01 -7.86
CA ARG A 466 -38.86 20.68 -9.24
C ARG A 466 -40.06 20.25 -10.09
N THR A 467 -41.13 19.74 -9.47
CA THR A 467 -42.35 19.38 -10.21
C THR A 467 -43.33 20.56 -10.39
N ARG A 468 -43.31 21.55 -9.49
CA ARG A 468 -44.31 22.63 -9.44
C ARG A 468 -43.79 23.98 -9.90
N ASP A 469 -42.48 24.18 -9.91
CA ASP A 469 -41.78 25.44 -10.18
C ASP A 469 -40.75 25.21 -11.29
N ALA A 470 -41.05 25.74 -12.48
CA ALA A 470 -40.24 25.58 -13.67
C ALA A 470 -38.86 26.27 -13.53
N ASP A 471 -38.79 27.39 -12.80
CA ASP A 471 -37.53 28.11 -12.59
C ASP A 471 -36.61 27.28 -11.67
N MET A 472 -37.17 26.69 -10.60
CA MET A 472 -36.41 25.80 -9.72
C MET A 472 -35.90 24.56 -10.45
N ASP A 473 -36.70 23.94 -11.32
CA ASP A 473 -36.22 22.80 -12.11
C ASP A 473 -35.14 23.21 -13.12
N GLY A 474 -35.29 24.38 -13.74
CA GLY A 474 -34.28 24.99 -14.61
C GLY A 474 -32.94 25.19 -13.90
N ASP A 475 -32.96 25.79 -12.71
CA ASP A 475 -31.79 26.00 -11.86
C ASP A 475 -31.09 24.68 -11.54
N VAL A 476 -31.84 23.67 -11.08
CA VAL A 476 -31.28 22.36 -10.71
C VAL A 476 -30.68 21.66 -11.92
N ARG A 477 -31.32 21.68 -13.10
CA ARG A 477 -30.76 21.11 -14.33
C ARG A 477 -29.48 21.81 -14.78
N SER A 478 -29.41 23.14 -14.62
CA SER A 478 -28.19 23.89 -14.92
C SER A 478 -27.04 23.49 -14.00
N LEU A 479 -27.32 23.40 -12.69
CA LEU A 479 -26.35 22.97 -11.69
C LEU A 479 -25.88 21.52 -11.89
N LEU A 480 -26.78 20.61 -12.27
CA LEU A 480 -26.43 19.23 -12.61
C LEU A 480 -25.44 19.17 -13.77
N ARG A 481 -25.73 19.89 -14.88
CA ARG A 481 -24.83 19.95 -16.03
C ARG A 481 -23.45 20.51 -15.69
N GLN A 482 -23.39 21.56 -14.85
CA GLN A 482 -22.11 22.15 -14.41
C GLN A 482 -21.29 21.24 -13.49
N LEU A 483 -21.95 20.36 -12.73
CA LEU A 483 -21.28 19.43 -11.83
C LEU A 483 -20.83 18.14 -12.54
N GLU A 484 -21.46 17.79 -13.65
CA GLU A 484 -21.14 16.61 -14.47
C GLU A 484 -20.12 16.90 -15.58
N SER A 485 -19.93 18.17 -15.96
CA SER A 485 -18.85 18.66 -16.83
C SER A 485 -17.51 18.75 -16.10
#